data_AF-A0A932CVP8-F1
#
_entry.id   AF-A0A932CVP8-F1
#
_cell.length_a   1.000
_cell.length_b   1.000
_cell.length_c   1.000
_cell.angle_alpha   90.00
_cell.angle_beta   90.00
_cell.angle_gamma   90.00
#
_symmetry.space_group_name_H-M   'P 1'
#
loop_
_entity.id
_entity.type
_entity.pdbx_description
1 polymer ?
#
loop_
_entity_poly.entity_id
_entity_poly.type
_entity_poly.pdbx_seq_one_letter_code
_entity_poly.pdbx_strand_id
1 'polypeptide(L)'
;MPRLLLSSLLILAPALANAQPTEGAAAPPAEAVPQDGAELVAPTVDDAPPAPDQADELGTTAPDAAVAPDPNSPREEANKPYYFVGARFRLLWIPSFMVGLFADVEDWSGAINPAAGLEFTYRKNSFDVIGALWWAGASADPGFMKGQSDPDTSFEEIKSSLNLWILSADFVWSYDFNEVVSFTYGAGIGIGLVTGSLMRNEAYRKGGEWTPCPYAGFDGGGPDFCEAEGGQYDVNEADGGDVPPVVPWISLPHLGLRIKPHRNFMMRIDMGFGIGFFLGVSGNYGI
;
A
#
# COMPACT_ATOMS: atom_id res chain seq x y z
N MET A 1 0.54 -11.63 -42.67
CA MET A 1 1.06 -10.24 -42.61
C MET A 1 0.41 -9.57 -41.40
N PRO A 2 1.08 -9.46 -40.24
CA PRO A 2 0.45 -8.93 -39.05
C PRO A 2 0.55 -7.40 -39.03
N ARG A 3 -0.57 -6.72 -38.78
CA ARG A 3 -0.63 -5.29 -38.49
C ARG A 3 -0.48 -5.12 -36.98
N LEU A 4 0.66 -4.59 -36.53
CA LEU A 4 0.82 -4.06 -35.18
C LEU A 4 -0.12 -2.85 -35.03
N LEU A 5 -1.12 -2.96 -34.16
CA LEU A 5 -1.87 -1.82 -33.63
C LEU A 5 -1.22 -1.42 -32.31
N LEU A 6 -0.35 -0.41 -32.42
CA LEU A 6 0.31 0.27 -31.32
C LEU A 6 -0.73 1.14 -30.60
N SER A 7 -1.44 0.59 -29.61
CA SER A 7 -2.40 1.36 -28.82
C SER A 7 -1.64 2.26 -27.85
N SER A 8 -1.86 3.56 -28.00
CA SER A 8 -1.10 4.62 -27.34
C SER A 8 -1.57 4.80 -25.90
N LEU A 9 -0.71 4.49 -24.93
CA LEU A 9 -0.93 4.76 -23.51
C LEU A 9 -0.85 6.28 -23.27
N LEU A 10 -2.00 6.93 -23.07
CA LEU A 10 -2.09 8.36 -22.76
C LEU A 10 -1.69 8.58 -21.30
N ILE A 11 -0.48 9.09 -21.07
CA ILE A 11 -0.01 9.51 -19.74
C ILE A 11 -0.68 10.86 -19.41
N LEU A 12 -1.63 10.86 -18.48
CA LEU A 12 -2.10 12.10 -17.85
C LEU A 12 -1.03 12.58 -16.85
N ALA A 13 -0.26 13.59 -17.24
CA ALA A 13 0.58 14.34 -16.31
C ALA A 13 -0.28 15.34 -15.53
N PRO A 14 -0.19 15.42 -14.19
CA PRO A 14 -0.77 16.54 -13.47
C PRO A 14 0.07 17.79 -13.74
N ALA A 15 -0.55 18.80 -14.35
CA ALA A 15 0.01 20.13 -14.48
C ALA A 15 0.20 20.75 -13.10
N LEU A 16 1.45 20.88 -12.65
CA LEU A 16 1.82 21.73 -11.52
C LEU A 16 1.54 23.19 -11.90
N ALA A 17 0.48 23.75 -11.33
CA ALA A 17 0.18 25.17 -11.45
C ALA A 17 1.22 25.99 -10.64
N ASN A 18 2.09 26.69 -11.36
CA ASN A 18 2.95 27.74 -10.83
C ASN A 18 2.05 28.92 -10.39
N ALA A 19 1.92 29.15 -9.08
CA ALA A 19 1.39 30.40 -8.55
C ALA A 19 2.52 31.42 -8.41
N GLN A 20 2.55 32.44 -9.26
CA GLN A 20 3.38 33.62 -9.05
C GLN A 20 2.75 34.53 -7.98
N PRO A 21 3.55 35.23 -7.15
CA PRO A 21 3.03 36.17 -6.16
C PRO A 21 2.64 37.49 -6.84
N THR A 22 1.36 37.86 -6.75
CA THR A 22 0.89 39.22 -7.07
C THR A 22 0.95 40.09 -5.83
N GLU A 23 1.70 41.18 -5.99
CA GLU A 23 1.93 42.28 -5.06
C GLU A 23 0.75 43.27 -5.08
N GLY A 24 0.25 43.64 -3.90
CA GLY A 24 -0.38 44.93 -3.62
C GLY A 24 -1.88 45.13 -3.91
N ALA A 25 -2.69 45.22 -2.84
CA ALA A 25 -3.76 46.24 -2.70
C ALA A 25 -4.38 46.27 -1.29
N ALA A 26 -4.14 47.38 -0.60
CA ALA A 26 -4.95 48.15 0.36
C ALA A 26 -5.93 47.45 1.36
N ALA A 27 -5.69 47.73 2.64
CA ALA A 27 -6.60 47.47 3.76
C ALA A 27 -7.70 48.55 3.89
N PRO A 28 -8.93 48.19 4.32
CA PRO A 28 -9.92 49.13 4.85
C PRO A 28 -9.92 49.18 6.40
N PRO A 29 -10.55 50.23 7.00
CA PRO A 29 -10.16 50.77 8.30
C PRO A 29 -10.81 50.06 9.51
N ALA A 30 -10.17 50.26 10.66
CA ALA A 30 -10.63 49.86 11.98
C ALA A 30 -11.80 50.73 12.45
N GLU A 31 -12.85 50.07 12.97
CA GLU A 31 -13.99 50.71 13.62
C GLU A 31 -13.99 50.39 15.13
N ALA A 32 -14.48 51.36 15.91
CA ALA A 32 -14.16 51.59 17.30
C ALA A 32 -14.97 50.78 18.32
N VAL A 33 -14.37 50.67 19.51
CA VAL A 33 -14.89 50.11 20.78
C VAL A 33 -15.94 51.05 21.41
N PRO A 34 -16.90 50.50 22.19
CA PRO A 34 -17.34 51.16 23.42
C PRO A 34 -17.04 50.33 24.68
N GLN A 35 -16.51 51.02 25.69
CA GLN A 35 -16.27 50.56 27.06
C GLN A 35 -17.45 50.92 27.97
N ASP A 36 -17.84 49.98 28.84
CA ASP A 36 -18.53 50.17 30.13
C ASP A 36 -17.89 49.14 31.08
N GLY A 37 -17.63 49.33 32.37
CA GLY A 37 -17.85 50.38 33.33
C GLY A 37 -17.18 49.92 34.64
N ALA A 38 -16.74 50.88 35.45
CA ALA A 38 -15.87 50.76 36.62
C ALA A 38 -16.34 49.83 37.76
N GLU A 39 -15.38 49.28 38.53
CA GLU A 39 -15.38 49.48 39.98
C GLU A 39 -13.95 49.44 40.57
N LEU A 40 -13.63 50.47 41.35
CA LEU A 40 -12.36 50.75 42.00
C LEU A 40 -12.42 50.29 43.47
N VAL A 41 -11.44 49.48 43.91
CA VAL A 41 -11.16 49.29 45.34
C VAL A 41 -9.71 49.72 45.61
N ALA A 42 -9.57 50.66 46.55
CA ALA A 42 -8.33 51.34 46.92
C ALA A 42 -7.37 50.46 47.73
N PRO A 43 -6.05 50.75 47.71
CA PRO A 43 -5.07 50.11 48.59
C PRO A 43 -4.82 50.93 49.86
N THR A 44 -4.64 50.27 50.99
CA THR A 44 -4.04 50.85 52.20
C THR A 44 -2.68 50.19 52.44
N VAL A 45 -1.66 51.03 52.54
CA VAL A 45 -0.27 50.72 52.93
C VAL A 45 -0.14 50.95 54.43
N ASP A 46 0.47 50.01 55.16
CA ASP A 46 1.43 50.26 56.25
C ASP A 46 1.75 48.93 56.96
N ASP A 47 2.98 48.43 56.80
CA ASP A 47 3.95 48.30 57.91
C ASP A 47 5.20 47.49 57.49
N ALA A 48 6.35 47.99 57.97
CA ALA A 48 7.71 47.59 57.63
C ALA A 48 8.17 46.29 58.37
N PRO A 49 9.36 45.72 58.05
CA PRO A 49 9.69 44.30 58.23
C PRO A 49 10.44 43.96 59.53
N PRO A 50 10.46 42.68 59.95
CA PRO A 50 11.56 42.13 60.73
C PRO A 50 12.57 41.33 59.87
N ALA A 51 13.81 41.33 60.37
CA ALA A 51 15.06 40.87 59.76
C ALA A 51 15.28 39.33 59.90
N PRO A 52 16.38 38.77 59.34
CA PRO A 52 16.48 37.39 58.87
C PRO A 52 17.08 36.42 59.91
N ASP A 53 16.69 35.15 59.82
CA ASP A 53 17.46 33.99 60.31
C ASP A 53 17.13 32.80 59.39
N GLN A 54 18.06 32.45 58.50
CA GLN A 54 19.09 31.42 58.64
C GLN A 54 18.61 30.04 58.15
N ALA A 55 19.27 29.64 57.05
CA ALA A 55 19.69 28.30 56.70
C ALA A 55 18.63 27.19 56.79
N ASP A 56 18.22 26.67 55.63
CA ASP A 56 18.49 25.25 55.39
C ASP A 56 18.70 24.98 53.89
N GLU A 57 19.90 24.49 53.64
CA GLU A 57 20.33 23.57 52.59
C GLU A 57 19.94 23.88 51.14
N LEU A 58 20.92 24.51 50.48
CA LEU A 58 21.37 24.18 49.13
C LEU A 58 21.43 22.65 48.94
N GLY A 59 20.29 22.06 48.61
CA GLY A 59 20.22 20.81 47.88
C GLY A 59 20.88 21.02 46.53
N THR A 60 22.20 20.85 46.51
CA THR A 60 22.99 20.75 45.30
C THR A 60 22.47 19.52 44.57
N THR A 61 21.50 19.69 43.69
CA THR A 61 21.18 18.71 42.66
C THR A 61 22.46 18.57 41.85
N ALA A 62 23.19 17.49 42.12
CA ALA A 62 24.28 17.05 41.27
C ALA A 62 23.81 17.16 39.80
N PRO A 63 24.65 17.65 38.88
CA PRO A 63 24.29 17.65 37.47
C PRO A 63 23.89 16.23 37.13
N ASP A 64 22.65 16.07 36.69
CA ASP A 64 22.03 14.82 36.26
C ASP A 64 23.10 14.09 35.45
N ALA A 65 23.70 13.06 36.06
CA ALA A 65 24.77 12.32 35.42
C ALA A 65 24.11 11.71 34.19
N ALA A 66 24.45 12.25 33.01
CA ALA A 66 23.87 11.83 31.75
C ALA A 66 23.96 10.31 31.68
N VAL A 67 22.83 9.64 31.94
CA VAL A 67 22.76 8.19 31.98
C VAL A 67 23.22 7.75 30.61
N ALA A 68 24.32 6.98 30.59
CA ALA A 68 24.85 6.47 29.34
C ALA A 68 23.71 5.76 28.60
N PRO A 69 23.44 6.11 27.33
CA PRO A 69 22.32 5.53 26.61
C PRO A 69 22.49 4.02 26.59
N ASP A 70 21.43 3.30 26.99
CA ASP A 70 21.45 1.84 26.98
C ASP A 70 21.81 1.37 25.57
N PRO A 71 22.92 0.64 25.39
CA PRO A 71 23.34 0.18 24.07
C PRO A 71 22.27 -0.71 23.40
N ASN A 72 21.37 -1.33 24.17
CA ASN A 72 20.30 -2.17 23.65
C ASN A 72 18.96 -1.44 23.50
N SER A 73 18.91 -0.13 23.81
CA SER A 73 17.70 0.66 23.66
C SER A 73 17.19 0.60 22.22
N PRO A 74 15.89 0.33 22.00
CA PRO A 74 15.26 0.42 20.69
C PRO A 74 15.30 1.81 20.05
N ARG A 75 15.53 2.84 20.87
CA ARG A 75 15.48 4.23 20.48
C ARG A 75 16.46 4.54 19.36
N GLU A 76 15.97 5.30 18.39
CA GLU A 76 16.76 5.75 17.25
C GLU A 76 17.33 7.14 17.53
N GLU A 77 18.60 7.32 17.18
CA GLU A 77 19.29 8.60 17.27
C GLU A 77 18.85 9.49 16.12
N ALA A 78 18.61 10.77 16.43
CA ALA A 78 18.26 11.76 15.42
C ALA A 78 19.36 11.86 14.35
N ASN A 79 18.96 11.92 13.08
CA ASN A 79 19.83 12.03 11.91
C ASN A 79 20.78 10.86 11.67
N LYS A 80 20.70 9.77 12.45
CA LYS A 80 21.49 8.57 12.23
C LYS A 80 20.77 7.62 11.26
N PRO A 81 21.44 7.15 10.19
CA PRO A 81 20.88 6.12 9.33
C PRO A 81 20.95 4.75 10.01
N TYR A 82 19.92 3.94 9.80
CA TYR A 82 19.85 2.55 10.21
C TYR A 82 19.58 1.68 8.98
N TYR A 83 20.20 0.51 8.94
CA TYR A 83 20.08 -0.43 7.84
C TYR A 83 19.56 -1.75 8.37
N PHE A 84 18.60 -2.34 7.68
CA PHE A 84 18.09 -3.65 8.03
C PHE A 84 17.99 -4.54 6.80
N VAL A 85 18.18 -5.84 7.02
CA VAL A 85 17.91 -6.88 6.04
C VAL A 85 16.92 -7.85 6.67
N GLY A 86 15.94 -8.28 5.90
CA GLY A 86 14.87 -9.10 6.41
C GLY A 86 14.18 -9.94 5.36
N ALA A 87 13.15 -10.63 5.83
CA ALA A 87 12.22 -11.36 5.00
C ALA A 87 10.81 -10.84 5.23
N ARG A 88 9.98 -10.92 4.20
CA ARG A 88 8.58 -10.52 4.22
C ARG A 88 7.69 -11.65 3.71
N PHE A 89 6.49 -11.70 4.26
CA PHE A 89 5.41 -12.54 3.82
C PHE A 89 4.14 -11.70 3.69
N ARG A 90 3.37 -11.91 2.62
CA ARG A 90 2.11 -11.23 2.35
C ARG A 90 1.06 -12.23 1.87
N LEU A 91 -0.18 -11.96 2.21
CA LEU A 91 -1.37 -12.53 1.58
C LEU A 91 -1.99 -11.44 0.71
N LEU A 92 -2.08 -11.71 -0.59
CA LEU A 92 -2.72 -10.86 -1.58
C LEU A 92 -4.15 -11.35 -1.77
N TRP A 93 -5.12 -10.51 -1.46
CA TRP A 93 -6.53 -10.82 -1.63
C TRP A 93 -7.12 -9.94 -2.73
N ILE A 94 -7.61 -10.58 -3.79
CA ILE A 94 -8.29 -9.94 -4.92
C ILE A 94 -9.76 -10.37 -4.86
N PRO A 95 -10.65 -9.53 -4.30
CA PRO A 95 -12.08 -9.85 -4.26
C PRO A 95 -12.72 -9.86 -5.66
N SER A 96 -13.77 -10.65 -5.83
CA SER A 96 -14.51 -10.74 -7.10
C SER A 96 -15.04 -9.40 -7.59
N PHE A 97 -15.50 -8.52 -6.69
CA PHE A 97 -16.03 -7.21 -7.07
C PHE A 97 -15.00 -6.32 -7.78
N MET A 98 -13.69 -6.49 -7.52
CA MET A 98 -12.65 -5.69 -8.19
C MET A 98 -12.51 -6.08 -9.65
N VAL A 99 -12.59 -7.38 -9.95
CA VAL A 99 -12.60 -7.88 -11.34
C VAL A 99 -13.96 -7.56 -12.00
N GLY A 100 -15.05 -7.60 -11.21
CA GLY A 100 -16.39 -7.18 -11.59
C GLY A 100 -16.49 -5.75 -12.13
N LEU A 101 -15.49 -4.89 -11.89
CA LEU A 101 -15.41 -3.55 -12.47
C LEU A 101 -15.05 -3.54 -13.96
N PHE A 102 -14.46 -4.64 -14.46
CA PHE A 102 -13.92 -4.75 -15.82
C PHE A 102 -14.51 -5.92 -16.61
N ALA A 103 -14.94 -6.97 -15.91
CA ALA A 103 -15.53 -8.16 -16.48
C ALA A 103 -16.84 -8.50 -15.77
N ASP A 104 -17.74 -9.17 -16.48
CA ASP A 104 -18.87 -9.85 -15.86
C ASP A 104 -18.38 -11.19 -15.33
N VAL A 105 -18.57 -11.44 -14.03
CA VAL A 105 -17.94 -12.55 -13.33
C VAL A 105 -19.02 -13.39 -12.66
N GLU A 106 -19.04 -14.68 -13.00
CA GLU A 106 -19.90 -15.67 -12.38
C GLU A 106 -19.07 -16.80 -11.75
N ASP A 107 -19.59 -17.35 -10.65
CA ASP A 107 -19.00 -18.46 -9.92
C ASP A 107 -17.54 -18.27 -9.45
N TRP A 108 -17.08 -17.03 -9.32
CA TRP A 108 -15.76 -16.69 -8.76
C TRP A 108 -15.87 -15.84 -7.49
N SER A 109 -15.24 -16.30 -6.41
CA SER A 109 -15.26 -15.61 -5.11
C SER A 109 -14.09 -14.65 -4.88
N GLY A 110 -13.17 -14.57 -5.84
CA GLY A 110 -11.89 -13.88 -5.71
C GLY A 110 -10.72 -14.85 -5.56
N ALA A 111 -9.52 -14.30 -5.37
CA ALA A 111 -8.30 -15.07 -5.17
C ALA A 111 -7.55 -14.61 -3.92
N ILE A 112 -7.01 -15.56 -3.16
CA ILE A 112 -6.07 -15.30 -2.07
C ILE A 112 -4.75 -15.97 -2.42
N ASN A 113 -3.72 -15.17 -2.61
CA ASN A 113 -2.41 -15.64 -3.06
C ASN A 113 -1.32 -15.33 -2.04
N PRO A 114 -0.48 -16.29 -1.66
CA PRO A 114 0.67 -16.03 -0.82
C PRO A 114 1.76 -15.29 -1.62
N ALA A 115 2.57 -14.56 -0.89
CA ALA A 115 3.72 -13.84 -1.40
C ALA A 115 4.83 -13.85 -0.35
N ALA A 116 6.08 -13.97 -0.78
CA ALA A 116 7.23 -14.02 0.11
C ALA A 116 8.48 -13.48 -0.57
N GLY A 117 9.38 -12.88 0.21
CA GLY A 117 10.65 -12.42 -0.34
C GLY A 117 11.56 -11.79 0.68
N LEU A 118 12.59 -11.12 0.16
CA LEU A 118 13.62 -10.46 0.94
C LEU A 118 13.47 -8.95 0.83
N GLU A 119 13.78 -8.25 1.92
CA GLU A 119 13.74 -6.79 1.96
C GLU A 119 15.02 -6.21 2.57
N PHE A 120 15.39 -5.03 2.08
CA PHE A 120 16.43 -4.16 2.61
C PHE A 120 15.78 -2.83 2.98
N THR A 121 15.95 -2.41 4.22
CA THR A 121 15.40 -1.15 4.73
C THR A 121 16.52 -0.17 5.02
N TYR A 122 16.48 0.98 4.35
CA TYR A 122 17.17 2.19 4.77
C TYR A 122 16.22 3.03 5.61
N ARG A 123 16.61 3.39 6.82
CA ARG A 123 15.81 4.24 7.70
C ARG A 123 16.57 5.46 8.18
N LYS A 124 15.92 6.62 8.15
CA LYS A 124 16.42 7.85 8.76
C LYS A 124 15.26 8.77 9.13
N ASN A 125 15.27 9.35 10.33
CA ASN A 125 14.32 10.37 10.77
C ASN A 125 12.84 9.98 10.56
N SER A 126 12.46 8.79 11.06
CA SER A 126 11.10 8.24 10.94
C SER A 126 10.62 8.00 9.50
N PHE A 127 11.53 7.95 8.54
CA PHE A 127 11.27 7.60 7.15
C PHE A 127 12.06 6.35 6.75
N ASP A 128 11.36 5.39 6.15
CA ASP A 128 11.89 4.13 5.64
C ASP A 128 11.82 4.12 4.10
N VAL A 129 12.91 3.71 3.47
CA VAL A 129 12.96 3.28 2.08
C VAL A 129 13.24 1.78 2.08
N ILE A 130 12.27 0.99 1.63
CA ILE A 130 12.30 -0.46 1.69
C ILE A 130 12.41 -1.02 0.27
N GLY A 131 13.60 -1.45 -0.12
CA GLY A 131 13.81 -2.20 -1.35
C GLY A 131 13.47 -3.66 -1.12
N ALA A 132 12.69 -4.30 -2.00
CA ALA A 132 12.34 -5.71 -1.87
C ALA A 132 12.37 -6.44 -3.21
N LEU A 133 12.83 -7.70 -3.17
CA LEU A 133 12.65 -8.67 -4.25
C LEU A 133 11.82 -9.82 -3.69
N TRP A 134 10.66 -10.07 -4.30
CA TRP A 134 9.70 -11.01 -3.76
C TRP A 134 8.89 -11.71 -4.83
N TRP A 135 8.44 -12.92 -4.51
CA TRP A 135 7.53 -13.71 -5.31
C TRP A 135 6.11 -13.52 -4.81
N ALA A 136 5.15 -13.53 -5.73
CA ALA A 136 3.73 -13.49 -5.46
C ALA A 136 2.99 -14.50 -6.33
N GLY A 137 2.12 -15.29 -5.72
CA GLY A 137 1.12 -16.02 -6.48
C GLY A 137 0.15 -15.06 -7.14
N ALA A 138 -0.28 -15.40 -8.35
CA ALA A 138 -1.47 -14.86 -9.00
C ALA A 138 -2.33 -16.00 -9.57
N SER A 139 -2.26 -17.16 -8.91
CA SER A 139 -3.14 -18.27 -9.20
C SER A 139 -4.57 -17.92 -8.81
N ALA A 140 -5.52 -18.44 -9.57
CA ALA A 140 -6.94 -18.32 -9.27
C ALA A 140 -7.60 -19.66 -9.61
N ASP A 141 -8.53 -20.07 -8.74
CA ASP A 141 -9.43 -21.16 -9.07
C ASP A 141 -10.21 -20.82 -10.35
N PRO A 142 -10.63 -21.83 -11.14
CA PRO A 142 -11.40 -21.59 -12.35
C PRO A 142 -12.63 -20.74 -12.05
N GLY A 143 -12.82 -19.69 -12.84
CA GLY A 143 -13.98 -18.82 -12.78
C GLY A 143 -14.47 -18.49 -14.19
N PHE A 144 -15.77 -18.22 -14.32
CA PHE A 144 -16.36 -17.88 -15.60
C PHE A 144 -16.48 -16.38 -15.73
N MET A 145 -15.96 -15.82 -16.82
CA MET A 145 -16.05 -14.39 -17.06
C MET A 145 -16.19 -14.06 -18.53
N LYS A 146 -16.79 -12.89 -18.79
CA LYS A 146 -16.85 -12.25 -20.11
C LYS A 146 -16.60 -10.76 -19.99
N GLY A 147 -16.34 -10.08 -21.11
CA GLY A 147 -16.35 -8.63 -21.14
C GLY A 147 -17.72 -8.08 -20.73
N GLN A 148 -17.73 -6.90 -20.09
CA GLN A 148 -18.95 -6.33 -19.52
C GLN A 148 -20.04 -6.04 -20.58
N SER A 149 -19.64 -5.78 -21.83
CA SER A 149 -20.54 -5.53 -22.96
C SER A 149 -20.70 -6.73 -23.90
N ASP A 150 -20.01 -7.83 -23.63
CA ASP A 150 -20.01 -8.99 -24.51
C ASP A 150 -21.29 -9.82 -24.30
N PRO A 151 -21.78 -10.49 -25.36
CA PRO A 151 -22.93 -11.38 -25.24
C PRO A 151 -22.62 -12.55 -24.31
N ASP A 152 -23.66 -13.19 -23.77
CA ASP A 152 -23.51 -14.36 -22.89
C ASP A 152 -22.79 -15.54 -23.56
N THR A 153 -22.73 -15.55 -24.90
CA THR A 153 -21.99 -16.54 -25.67
C THR A 153 -20.47 -16.38 -25.57
N SER A 154 -19.98 -15.27 -25.03
CA SER A 154 -18.56 -14.97 -24.84
C SER A 154 -18.05 -15.28 -23.43
N PHE A 155 -18.80 -16.05 -22.63
CA PHE A 155 -18.29 -16.53 -21.35
C PHE A 155 -17.18 -17.55 -21.57
N GLU A 156 -16.11 -17.39 -20.79
CA GLU A 156 -14.97 -18.28 -20.79
C GLU A 156 -14.60 -18.66 -19.36
N GLU A 157 -14.20 -19.92 -19.19
CA GLU A 157 -13.48 -20.37 -18.01
C GLU A 157 -12.04 -19.85 -18.07
N ILE A 158 -11.64 -19.12 -17.03
CA ILE A 158 -10.29 -18.62 -16.87
C ILE A 158 -9.63 -19.37 -15.72
N LYS A 159 -8.51 -20.00 -16.01
CA LYS A 159 -7.69 -20.70 -15.03
C LYS A 159 -6.28 -20.12 -15.03
N SER A 160 -5.88 -19.55 -13.89
CA SER A 160 -4.58 -18.91 -13.75
C SER A 160 -3.63 -19.77 -12.89
N SER A 161 -2.43 -20.02 -13.41
CA SER A 161 -1.27 -20.48 -12.65
C SER A 161 -0.16 -19.41 -12.60
N LEU A 162 -0.52 -18.15 -12.87
CA LEU A 162 0.42 -17.05 -12.97
C LEU A 162 1.11 -16.77 -11.63
N ASN A 163 2.34 -16.28 -11.74
CA ASN A 163 3.19 -15.85 -10.66
C ASN A 163 3.91 -14.57 -11.04
N LEU A 164 4.20 -13.73 -10.05
CA LEU A 164 4.95 -12.51 -10.25
C LEU A 164 6.25 -12.53 -9.44
N TRP A 165 7.35 -12.18 -10.10
CA TRP A 165 8.60 -11.80 -9.45
C TRP A 165 8.70 -10.28 -9.43
N ILE A 166 8.59 -9.69 -8.24
CA ILE A 166 8.41 -8.26 -8.06
C ILE A 166 9.66 -7.67 -7.42
N LEU A 167 10.21 -6.65 -8.09
CA LEU A 167 11.18 -5.72 -7.53
C LEU A 167 10.45 -4.43 -7.16
N SER A 168 10.49 -4.04 -5.89
CA SER A 168 9.75 -2.87 -5.39
C SER A 168 10.57 -1.99 -4.45
N ALA A 169 10.13 -0.74 -4.34
CA ALA A 169 10.57 0.24 -3.34
C ALA A 169 9.32 0.79 -2.61
N ASP A 170 9.24 0.58 -1.30
CA ASP A 170 8.22 1.16 -0.42
C ASP A 170 8.80 2.38 0.31
N PHE A 171 8.08 3.50 0.30
CA PHE A 171 8.41 4.75 0.99
C PHE A 171 7.41 4.95 2.13
N VAL A 172 7.89 4.84 3.37
CA VAL A 172 7.03 4.72 4.54
C VAL A 172 7.45 5.70 5.63
N TRP A 173 6.51 6.51 6.09
CA TRP A 173 6.68 7.38 7.25
C TRP A 173 6.18 6.67 8.51
N SER A 174 6.75 7.04 9.65
CA SER A 174 6.40 6.48 10.95
C SER A 174 5.91 7.57 11.91
N TYR A 175 4.87 7.26 12.66
CA TYR A 175 4.43 7.99 13.85
C TYR A 175 4.69 7.09 15.07
N ASP A 176 5.63 7.50 15.92
CA ASP A 176 6.07 6.70 17.05
C ASP A 176 5.13 6.91 18.24
N PHE A 177 4.49 5.84 18.73
CA PHE A 177 3.70 5.90 19.97
C PHE A 177 4.61 5.81 21.20
N ASN A 178 5.66 4.98 21.09
CA ASN A 178 6.73 4.82 22.07
C ASN A 178 8.00 4.32 21.36
N GLU A 179 9.06 4.04 22.10
CA GLU A 179 10.35 3.59 21.52
C GLU A 179 10.29 2.22 20.82
N VAL A 180 9.27 1.40 21.13
CA VAL A 180 9.10 0.04 20.61
C VAL A 180 8.06 -0.01 19.49
N VAL A 181 6.97 0.77 19.57
CA VAL A 181 5.82 0.63 18.67
C VAL A 181 5.58 1.93 17.89
N SER A 182 5.52 1.80 16.58
CA SER A 182 5.24 2.91 15.65
C SER A 182 4.09 2.53 14.72
N PHE A 183 3.19 3.47 14.47
CA PHE A 183 2.31 3.39 13.29
C PHE A 183 3.09 3.81 12.06
N THR A 184 2.81 3.18 10.92
CA THR A 184 3.48 3.44 9.66
C THR A 184 2.47 3.65 8.54
N TYR A 185 2.76 4.59 7.65
CA TYR A 185 1.93 4.90 6.49
C TYR A 185 2.80 5.34 5.31
N GLY A 186 2.40 5.01 4.09
CA GLY A 186 3.22 5.27 2.92
C GLY A 186 2.64 4.76 1.63
N ALA A 187 3.52 4.64 0.65
CA ALA A 187 3.23 4.16 -0.69
C ALA A 187 4.39 3.32 -1.21
N GLY A 188 4.13 2.48 -2.20
CA GLY A 188 5.15 1.66 -2.84
C GLY A 188 4.98 1.65 -4.35
N ILE A 189 6.11 1.49 -5.02
CA ILE A 189 6.19 1.33 -6.48
C ILE A 189 7.09 0.15 -6.79
N GLY A 190 6.87 -0.49 -7.92
CA GLY A 190 7.67 -1.62 -8.35
C GLY A 190 7.30 -2.11 -9.73
N ILE A 191 7.99 -3.16 -10.13
CA ILE A 191 7.81 -3.83 -11.42
C ILE A 191 7.78 -5.34 -11.14
N GLY A 192 6.76 -6.00 -11.68
CA GLY A 192 6.57 -7.44 -11.60
C GLY A 192 6.83 -8.10 -12.95
N LEU A 193 7.67 -9.14 -12.97
CA LEU A 193 7.79 -10.05 -14.10
C LEU A 193 6.76 -11.16 -13.96
N VAL A 194 5.91 -11.30 -14.98
CA VAL A 194 4.86 -12.32 -15.00
C VAL A 194 5.41 -13.62 -15.56
N THR A 195 5.10 -14.73 -14.90
CA THR A 195 5.52 -16.09 -15.26
C THR A 195 4.36 -17.07 -15.01
N GLY A 196 4.40 -18.26 -15.60
CA GLY A 196 3.34 -19.26 -15.46
C GLY A 196 2.41 -19.30 -16.68
N SER A 197 1.21 -19.84 -16.52
CA SER A 197 0.21 -19.93 -17.59
C SER A 197 -1.13 -19.31 -17.19
N LEU A 198 -1.84 -18.79 -18.19
CA LEU A 198 -3.22 -18.35 -18.10
C LEU A 198 -4.01 -19.08 -19.18
N MET A 199 -4.83 -20.03 -18.78
CA MET A 199 -5.64 -20.83 -19.69
C MET A 199 -7.01 -20.20 -19.82
N ARG A 200 -7.47 -20.04 -21.07
CA ARG A 200 -8.82 -19.60 -21.41
C ARG A 200 -9.51 -20.71 -22.18
N ASN A 201 -10.76 -20.99 -21.81
CA ASN A 201 -11.59 -21.96 -22.50
C ASN A 201 -13.01 -21.45 -22.58
N GLU A 202 -13.61 -21.44 -23.76
CA GLU A 202 -15.00 -21.06 -23.95
C GLU A 202 -15.93 -21.90 -23.06
N ALA A 203 -17.03 -21.30 -22.60
CA ALA A 203 -17.98 -21.93 -21.70
C ALA A 203 -19.41 -21.80 -22.20
N TYR A 204 -20.24 -22.79 -21.86
CA TYR A 204 -21.64 -22.84 -22.21
C TYR A 204 -22.50 -23.20 -20.99
N ARG A 205 -23.82 -22.95 -21.07
CA ARG A 205 -24.75 -23.31 -20.00
C ARG A 205 -25.27 -24.73 -20.17
N LYS A 206 -25.04 -25.58 -19.18
CA LYS A 206 -25.64 -26.93 -19.07
C LYS A 206 -26.52 -27.00 -17.84
N GLY A 207 -27.84 -27.06 -18.04
CA GLY A 207 -28.79 -27.14 -16.92
C GLY A 207 -28.81 -25.90 -16.03
N GLY A 208 -28.41 -24.74 -16.57
CA GLY A 208 -28.31 -23.48 -15.83
C GLY A 208 -26.96 -23.20 -15.19
N GLU A 209 -26.01 -24.13 -15.21
CA GLU A 209 -24.64 -23.94 -14.70
C GLU A 209 -23.66 -23.72 -15.85
N TRP A 210 -22.64 -22.89 -15.64
CA TRP A 210 -21.55 -22.73 -16.59
C TRP A 210 -20.67 -23.98 -16.64
N THR A 211 -20.28 -24.40 -17.83
CA THR A 211 -19.41 -25.57 -18.03
C THR A 211 -18.45 -25.26 -19.19
N PRO A 212 -17.15 -25.57 -19.05
CA PRO A 212 -16.20 -25.38 -20.15
C PRO A 212 -16.55 -26.25 -21.36
N CYS A 213 -16.36 -25.70 -22.56
CA CYS A 213 -16.45 -26.43 -23.80
C CYS A 213 -15.34 -27.51 -23.84
N PRO A 214 -15.66 -28.76 -24.18
CA PRO A 214 -14.67 -29.83 -24.22
C PRO A 214 -13.75 -29.74 -25.45
N TYR A 215 -14.20 -29.11 -26.53
CA TYR A 215 -13.48 -28.87 -27.78
C TYR A 215 -14.26 -27.90 -28.69
N ALA A 216 -13.59 -27.36 -29.70
CA ALA A 216 -14.19 -26.49 -30.71
C ALA A 216 -15.26 -27.21 -31.55
N GLY A 217 -16.39 -26.55 -31.79
CA GLY A 217 -17.53 -27.12 -32.52
C GLY A 217 -18.32 -28.16 -31.72
N PHE A 218 -18.32 -28.07 -30.39
CA PHE A 218 -19.05 -29.02 -29.55
C PHE A 218 -20.57 -28.80 -29.65
N ASP A 219 -21.26 -29.71 -30.37
CA ASP A 219 -22.72 -29.65 -30.61
C ASP A 219 -23.57 -29.59 -29.32
N GLY A 220 -23.04 -30.02 -28.18
CA GLY A 220 -23.75 -29.99 -26.90
C GLY A 220 -23.79 -28.61 -26.23
N GLY A 221 -23.08 -27.62 -26.76
CA GLY A 221 -23.07 -26.22 -26.30
C GLY A 221 -24.29 -25.41 -26.73
N GLY A 222 -24.94 -25.82 -27.82
CA GLY A 222 -25.93 -25.01 -28.53
C GLY A 222 -25.32 -24.34 -29.77
N PRO A 223 -26.14 -23.70 -30.62
CA PRO A 223 -25.68 -23.16 -31.90
C PRO A 223 -24.74 -21.95 -31.77
N ASP A 224 -24.78 -21.25 -30.63
CA ASP A 224 -24.05 -20.00 -30.41
C ASP A 224 -22.91 -20.15 -29.38
N PHE A 225 -22.60 -21.38 -28.96
CA PHE A 225 -21.52 -21.68 -28.00
C PHE A 225 -20.61 -22.76 -28.55
N CYS A 226 -19.37 -22.79 -28.07
CA CYS A 226 -18.34 -23.72 -28.48
C CYS A 226 -18.09 -23.65 -29.99
N GLU A 227 -17.86 -22.45 -30.53
CA GLU A 227 -17.67 -22.22 -31.97
C GLU A 227 -16.50 -23.01 -32.57
N ALA A 228 -16.71 -23.64 -33.74
CA ALA A 228 -15.66 -24.40 -34.42
C ALA A 228 -14.48 -23.53 -34.92
N GLU A 229 -14.75 -22.25 -35.21
CA GLU A 229 -13.77 -21.27 -35.66
C GLU A 229 -13.88 -20.01 -34.79
N GLY A 230 -12.76 -19.48 -34.30
CA GLY A 230 -12.74 -18.23 -33.54
C GLY A 230 -12.85 -18.37 -32.01
N GLY A 231 -13.29 -19.52 -31.50
CA GLY A 231 -13.33 -19.79 -30.06
C GLY A 231 -11.94 -19.99 -29.43
N GLN A 232 -11.82 -19.70 -28.14
CA GLN A 232 -10.62 -19.96 -27.36
C GLN A 232 -10.73 -21.30 -26.63
N TYR A 233 -9.79 -22.22 -26.90
CA TYR A 233 -9.78 -23.56 -26.32
C TYR A 233 -8.40 -23.91 -25.80
N ASP A 234 -8.25 -23.94 -24.49
CA ASP A 234 -6.98 -24.28 -23.81
C ASP A 234 -5.81 -23.41 -24.30
N VAL A 235 -6.10 -22.13 -24.59
CA VAL A 235 -5.09 -21.17 -25.07
C VAL A 235 -4.33 -20.64 -23.88
N ASN A 236 -3.00 -20.80 -23.88
CA ASN A 236 -2.13 -20.17 -22.89
C ASN A 236 -1.79 -18.74 -23.33
N GLU A 237 -2.45 -17.75 -22.73
CA GLU A 237 -2.20 -16.33 -23.04
C GLU A 237 -0.83 -15.83 -22.53
N ALA A 238 -0.15 -16.59 -21.66
CA ALA A 238 1.18 -16.24 -21.17
C ALA A 238 2.31 -16.54 -22.19
N ASP A 239 2.08 -17.41 -23.18
CA ASP A 239 3.07 -17.83 -24.18
C ASP A 239 2.96 -17.00 -25.48
N GLY A 240 2.94 -15.67 -25.34
CA GLY A 240 2.88 -14.72 -26.47
C GLY A 240 1.46 -14.25 -26.83
N GLY A 241 0.50 -14.47 -25.93
CA GLY A 241 -0.83 -13.89 -25.98
C GLY A 241 -0.91 -12.52 -25.28
N ASP A 242 -2.08 -12.22 -24.71
CA ASP A 242 -2.43 -10.90 -24.19
C ASP A 242 -1.94 -10.61 -22.75
N VAL A 243 -1.26 -11.56 -22.09
CA VAL A 243 -0.69 -11.34 -20.75
C VAL A 243 0.59 -10.50 -20.87
N PRO A 244 0.63 -9.27 -20.33
CA PRO A 244 1.84 -8.46 -20.39
C PRO A 244 2.96 -9.14 -19.58
N PRO A 245 4.17 -9.31 -20.15
CA PRO A 245 5.28 -9.98 -19.45
C PRO A 245 5.80 -9.18 -18.25
N VAL A 246 5.46 -7.89 -18.20
CA VAL A 246 5.88 -6.95 -17.16
C VAL A 246 4.68 -6.13 -16.73
N VAL A 247 4.40 -6.09 -15.43
CA VAL A 247 3.30 -5.30 -14.86
C VAL A 247 3.82 -4.30 -13.83
N PRO A 248 3.26 -3.08 -13.76
CA PRO A 248 3.58 -2.17 -12.68
C PRO A 248 3.00 -2.67 -11.36
N TRP A 249 3.78 -2.54 -10.28
CA TRP A 249 3.29 -2.68 -8.91
C TRP A 249 3.17 -1.29 -8.32
N ILE A 250 1.96 -0.92 -7.88
CA ILE A 250 1.71 0.31 -7.14
C ILE A 250 0.98 -0.10 -5.89
N SER A 251 1.43 0.33 -4.72
CA SER A 251 0.74 0.11 -3.46
C SER A 251 0.41 1.41 -2.75
N LEU A 252 -0.87 1.74 -2.61
CA LEU A 252 -1.35 2.93 -1.92
C LEU A 252 -2.80 2.71 -1.42
N PRO A 253 -3.09 2.92 -0.11
CA PRO A 253 -2.13 3.20 0.95
C PRO A 253 -1.38 1.94 1.39
N HIS A 254 -0.15 2.12 1.89
CA HIS A 254 0.58 1.10 2.65
C HIS A 254 0.56 1.53 4.12
N LEU A 255 -0.19 0.80 4.95
CA LEU A 255 -0.33 1.07 6.38
C LEU A 255 0.30 -0.08 7.16
N GLY A 256 0.74 0.18 8.39
CA GLY A 256 1.24 -0.90 9.23
C GLY A 256 1.59 -0.49 10.64
N LEU A 257 1.89 -1.50 11.45
CA LEU A 257 2.44 -1.37 12.79
C LEU A 257 3.86 -1.91 12.80
N ARG A 258 4.80 -1.09 13.21
CA ARG A 258 6.21 -1.44 13.40
C ARG A 258 6.46 -1.73 14.87
N ILE A 259 7.11 -2.85 15.16
CA ILE A 259 7.45 -3.30 16.51
C ILE A 259 8.96 -3.54 16.54
N LYS A 260 9.69 -2.75 17.32
CA LYS A 260 11.14 -2.77 17.46
C LYS A 260 11.49 -3.02 18.93
N PRO A 261 11.50 -4.28 19.40
CA PRO A 261 11.82 -4.58 20.79
C PRO A 261 13.31 -4.42 21.12
N HIS A 262 14.18 -4.34 20.10
CA HIS A 262 15.63 -4.23 20.26
C HIS A 262 16.21 -3.39 19.13
N ARG A 263 17.37 -2.72 19.34
CA ARG A 263 18.00 -1.89 18.30
C ARG A 263 18.27 -2.62 16.97
N ASN A 264 18.57 -3.92 17.04
CA ASN A 264 18.93 -4.76 15.90
C ASN A 264 17.75 -5.59 15.37
N PHE A 265 16.55 -5.50 15.93
CA PHE A 265 15.43 -6.31 15.47
C PHE A 265 14.16 -5.50 15.36
N MET A 266 13.51 -5.60 14.20
CA MET A 266 12.27 -4.91 13.89
C MET A 266 11.33 -5.87 13.17
N MET A 267 10.07 -5.85 13.56
CA MET A 267 8.99 -6.52 12.86
C MET A 267 8.01 -5.48 12.33
N ARG A 268 7.31 -5.84 11.26
CA ARG A 268 6.18 -5.06 10.74
C ARG A 268 4.99 -5.98 10.53
N ILE A 269 3.80 -5.48 10.85
CA ILE A 269 2.53 -6.03 10.38
C ILE A 269 1.94 -4.95 9.47
N ASP A 270 1.87 -5.22 8.17
CA ASP A 270 1.42 -4.25 7.18
C ASP A 270 0.15 -4.69 6.46
N MET A 271 -0.62 -3.73 6.01
CA MET A 271 -1.74 -3.95 5.11
C MET A 271 -1.83 -2.80 4.11
N GLY A 272 -2.52 -3.03 3.01
CA GLY A 272 -2.70 -1.98 2.04
C GLY A 272 -3.44 -2.44 0.81
N PHE A 273 -3.34 -1.62 -0.23
CA PHE A 273 -3.96 -1.86 -1.51
C PHE A 273 -2.93 -1.72 -2.63
N GLY A 274 -2.94 -2.65 -3.58
CA GLY A 274 -2.16 -2.63 -4.81
C GLY A 274 -2.95 -3.25 -5.96
N ILE A 275 -2.49 -4.36 -6.54
CA ILE A 275 -3.31 -5.15 -7.49
C ILE A 275 -4.57 -5.76 -6.82
N GLY A 276 -4.56 -5.82 -5.49
CA GLY A 276 -5.65 -6.21 -4.61
C GLY A 276 -5.33 -5.71 -3.20
N PHE A 277 -6.10 -6.13 -2.22
CA PHE A 277 -5.74 -5.91 -0.83
C PHE A 277 -4.55 -6.80 -0.45
N PHE A 278 -3.71 -6.33 0.47
CA PHE A 278 -2.69 -7.19 1.06
C PHE A 278 -2.67 -7.07 2.57
N LEU A 279 -2.28 -8.16 3.23
CA LEU A 279 -1.94 -8.24 4.64
C LEU A 279 -0.61 -8.97 4.75
N GLY A 280 0.34 -8.42 5.49
CA GLY A 280 1.70 -8.89 5.53
C GLY A 280 2.34 -8.81 6.91
N VAL A 281 3.43 -9.57 7.02
CA VAL A 281 4.35 -9.51 8.14
C VAL A 281 5.78 -9.48 7.60
N SER A 282 6.66 -8.75 8.26
CA SER A 282 8.09 -8.81 7.99
C SER A 282 8.92 -8.83 9.26
N GLY A 283 10.10 -9.45 9.17
CA GLY A 283 11.07 -9.53 10.24
C GLY A 283 12.44 -9.11 9.70
N ASN A 284 13.07 -8.17 10.39
CA ASN A 284 14.25 -7.45 9.93
C ASN A 284 15.33 -7.45 11.01
N TYR A 285 16.58 -7.70 10.60
CA TYR A 285 17.76 -7.62 11.45
C TYR A 285 18.64 -6.44 11.03
N GLY A 286 19.10 -5.66 12.01
CA GLY A 286 19.92 -4.47 11.80
C GLY A 286 21.39 -4.83 11.57
N ILE A 287 22.02 -4.20 10.58
CA ILE A 287 23.43 -4.41 10.19
C ILE A 287 24.28 -3.15 10.34
#